data_AF-A0A6A1UUD9-F1
#
_entry.id   AF-A0A6A1UUD9-F1
#
_cell.length_a   1.000
_cell.length_b   1.000
_cell.length_c   1.000
_cell.angle_alpha   90.00
_cell.angle_beta   90.00
_cell.angle_gamma   90.00
#
_symmetry.space_group_name_H-M   'P 1'
#
loop_
_entity.id
_entity.type
_entity.pdbx_description
1 polymer ?
#
loop_
_entity_poly.entity_id
_entity_poly.type
_entity_poly.pdbx_seq_one_letter_code
_entity_poly.pdbx_strand_id
1 'polypeptide(L)'
;MQAVHLEKLSDIQCQPDSQLKFITEAWLQIVECRRVLKWTYAYGYYLPEHEHGKRQFFEYLQGEAESGLERLHQCAEKELQVYLNAEGPSKDFNEFRTKLAGLTSVTRNYFENLVRALENGLSDVDSHGACSRTVSAKSLGGGSSKGRGGRGKGTTSRSSSSSRNIDDSGRWSCEHCTFSNVKSATVCQMCQRRS
;
A
#
# COMPACT_ATOMS: atom_id res chain seq x y z
N MET A 1 -16.83 -17.77 -12.67
CA MET A 1 -18.24 -18.19 -12.70
C MET A 1 -18.65 -18.37 -14.16
N GLN A 2 -19.27 -19.50 -14.51
CA GLN A 2 -19.58 -19.85 -15.91
C GLN A 2 -20.88 -19.18 -16.35
N ALA A 3 -20.97 -18.75 -17.61
CA ALA A 3 -22.17 -18.12 -18.19
C ALA A 3 -23.45 -18.96 -17.97
N VAL A 4 -23.32 -20.29 -18.00
CA VAL A 4 -24.39 -21.27 -17.74
C VAL A 4 -25.05 -21.08 -16.36
N HIS A 5 -24.30 -20.66 -15.35
CA HIS A 5 -24.85 -20.42 -14.01
C HIS A 5 -25.65 -19.11 -13.95
N LEU A 6 -25.31 -18.09 -14.75
CA LEU A 6 -26.07 -16.84 -14.83
C LEU A 6 -27.40 -17.04 -15.56
N GLU A 7 -27.39 -17.75 -16.69
CA GLU A 7 -28.61 -18.06 -17.44
C GLU A 7 -29.60 -18.84 -16.57
N LYS A 8 -29.13 -19.89 -15.89
CA LYS A 8 -29.96 -20.66 -14.95
C LYS A 8 -30.53 -19.78 -13.83
N LEU A 9 -29.73 -18.86 -13.29
CA LEU A 9 -30.18 -17.96 -12.23
C LEU A 9 -31.21 -16.94 -12.73
N SER A 10 -31.04 -16.43 -13.95
CA SER A 10 -31.99 -15.55 -14.63
C SER A 10 -33.36 -16.23 -14.74
N ASP A 11 -33.38 -17.48 -15.19
CA ASP A 11 -34.61 -18.27 -15.32
C ASP A 11 -35.31 -18.49 -13.97
N ILE A 12 -34.56 -18.96 -12.95
CA ILE A 12 -35.12 -19.26 -11.61
C ILE A 12 -35.65 -17.99 -10.93
N GLN A 13 -34.92 -16.88 -11.01
CA GLN A 13 -35.29 -15.64 -10.31
C GLN A 13 -36.19 -14.72 -11.15
N CYS A 14 -36.45 -15.08 -12.41
CA CYS A 14 -37.17 -14.28 -13.39
C CYS A 14 -36.62 -12.85 -13.49
N GLN A 15 -35.29 -12.71 -13.51
CA GLN A 15 -34.57 -11.44 -13.60
C GLN A 15 -33.75 -11.39 -14.88
N PRO A 16 -33.75 -10.28 -15.64
CA PRO A 16 -32.93 -10.19 -16.85
C PRO A 16 -31.44 -10.17 -16.50
N ASP A 17 -30.58 -10.70 -17.40
CA ASP A 17 -29.12 -10.79 -17.22
C ASP A 17 -28.46 -9.47 -16.81
N SER A 18 -29.00 -8.34 -17.26
CA SER A 18 -28.52 -7.00 -16.90
C SER A 18 -28.59 -6.73 -15.40
N GLN A 19 -29.54 -7.34 -14.69
CA GLN A 19 -29.73 -7.26 -13.25
C GLN A 19 -28.82 -8.23 -12.48
N LEU A 20 -28.14 -9.17 -13.16
CA LEU A 20 -27.23 -10.15 -12.58
C LEU A 20 -25.74 -9.77 -12.70
N LYS A 21 -25.44 -8.65 -13.37
CA LYS A 21 -24.05 -8.15 -13.57
C LYS A 21 -23.24 -8.03 -12.29
N PHE A 22 -23.88 -7.73 -11.16
CA PHE A 22 -23.24 -7.61 -9.85
C PHE A 22 -22.50 -8.90 -9.43
N ILE A 23 -22.96 -10.07 -9.89
CA ILE A 23 -22.30 -11.36 -9.58
C ILE A 23 -20.99 -11.46 -10.36
N THR A 24 -21.01 -11.11 -11.64
CA THR A 24 -19.80 -11.07 -12.48
C THR A 24 -18.79 -10.06 -11.93
N GLU A 25 -19.25 -8.87 -11.52
CA GLU A 25 -18.40 -7.86 -10.89
C GLU A 25 -17.75 -8.36 -9.59
N ALA A 26 -18.50 -9.07 -8.73
CA ALA A 26 -17.97 -9.67 -7.52
C ALA A 26 -16.86 -10.69 -7.83
N TRP A 27 -17.05 -11.57 -8.81
CA TRP A 27 -16.03 -12.56 -9.21
C TRP A 27 -14.80 -11.91 -9.83
N LEU A 28 -14.97 -10.89 -10.67
CA LEU A 28 -13.85 -10.13 -11.20
C LEU A 28 -13.07 -9.45 -10.07
N GLN A 29 -13.77 -8.84 -9.11
CA GLN A 29 -13.13 -8.25 -7.93
C GLN A 29 -12.32 -9.30 -7.15
N ILE A 30 -12.87 -10.50 -6.91
CA ILE A 30 -12.15 -11.59 -6.22
C ILE A 30 -10.87 -11.97 -6.97
N VAL A 31 -10.93 -12.09 -8.30
CA VAL A 31 -9.76 -12.45 -9.12
C VAL A 31 -8.68 -11.36 -9.04
N GLU A 32 -9.05 -10.09 -9.16
CA GLU A 32 -8.11 -8.98 -9.08
C GLU A 32 -7.51 -8.84 -7.66
N CYS A 33 -8.32 -8.96 -6.61
CA CYS A 33 -7.86 -9.01 -5.22
C CYS A 33 -6.82 -10.13 -5.02
N ARG A 34 -7.09 -11.35 -5.50
CA ARG A 34 -6.14 -12.46 -5.42
C ARG A 34 -4.84 -12.19 -6.19
N ARG A 35 -4.91 -11.47 -7.32
CA ARG A 35 -3.71 -11.05 -8.06
C ARG A 35 -2.88 -10.06 -7.26
N VAL A 36 -3.52 -9.06 -6.65
CA VAL A 36 -2.83 -8.09 -5.78
C VAL A 36 -2.14 -8.81 -4.61
N LEU A 37 -2.83 -9.72 -3.92
CA LEU A 37 -2.25 -10.45 -2.80
C LEU A 37 -0.97 -11.20 -3.17
N LYS A 38 -0.92 -11.86 -4.33
CA LYS A 38 0.31 -12.53 -4.79
C LYS A 38 1.51 -11.59 -4.81
N TRP A 39 1.31 -10.35 -5.25
CA TRP A 39 2.35 -9.33 -5.28
C TRP A 39 2.63 -8.72 -3.91
N THR A 40 1.62 -8.59 -3.03
CA THR A 40 1.85 -8.11 -1.66
C THR A 40 2.67 -9.09 -0.84
N TYR A 41 2.50 -10.40 -1.02
CA TYR A 41 3.38 -11.39 -0.40
C TYR A 41 4.84 -11.24 -0.85
N ALA A 42 5.07 -10.99 -2.14
CA ALA A 42 6.41 -10.72 -2.65
C ALA A 42 6.98 -9.40 -2.09
N TYR A 43 6.17 -8.34 -2.03
CA TYR A 43 6.55 -7.07 -1.42
C TYR A 43 6.94 -7.23 0.05
N GLY A 44 6.08 -7.90 0.84
CA GLY A 44 6.30 -8.14 2.26
C GLY A 44 7.57 -8.96 2.54
N TYR A 45 7.92 -9.92 1.67
CA TYR A 45 9.16 -10.69 1.78
C TYR A 45 10.41 -9.80 1.69
N TYR A 46 10.40 -8.78 0.83
CA TYR A 46 11.53 -7.87 0.65
C TYR A 46 11.51 -6.65 1.59
N LEU A 47 10.51 -6.53 2.47
CA LEU A 47 10.39 -5.40 3.39
C LEU A 47 11.42 -5.52 4.55
N PRO A 48 12.37 -4.57 4.70
CA PRO A 48 13.52 -4.72 5.60
C PRO A 48 13.16 -4.92 7.08
N GLU A 49 13.74 -5.94 7.74
CA GLU A 49 13.43 -6.35 9.12
C GLU A 49 13.42 -5.21 10.16
N HIS A 50 14.29 -4.22 10.01
CA HIS A 50 14.41 -3.10 10.94
C HIS A 50 13.32 -2.03 10.80
N GLU A 51 12.56 -2.00 9.70
CA GLU A 51 11.45 -1.07 9.49
C GLU A 51 10.15 -1.57 10.16
N HIS A 52 10.18 -1.73 11.49
CA HIS A 52 9.07 -2.33 12.25
C HIS A 52 7.71 -1.65 12.04
N GLY A 53 7.67 -0.31 12.01
CA GLY A 53 6.44 0.44 11.80
C GLY A 53 5.78 0.12 10.45
N LYS A 54 6.58 0.12 9.37
CA LYS A 54 6.11 -0.21 8.02
C LYS A 54 5.63 -1.64 7.93
N ARG A 55 6.32 -2.60 8.55
CA ARG A 55 5.88 -4.00 8.56
C ARG A 55 4.54 -4.17 9.26
N GLN A 56 4.39 -3.60 10.46
CA GLN A 56 3.14 -3.72 11.21
C GLN A 56 1.97 -3.06 10.48
N PHE A 57 2.21 -1.91 9.85
CA PHE A 57 1.20 -1.23 9.03
C PHE A 57 0.82 -2.03 7.78
N PHE A 58 1.81 -2.60 7.10
CA PHE A 58 1.59 -3.49 5.95
C PHE A 58 0.78 -4.73 6.33
N GLU A 59 1.17 -5.44 7.41
CA GLU A 59 0.47 -6.63 7.90
C GLU A 59 -0.99 -6.31 8.26
N TYR A 60 -1.24 -5.15 8.89
CA TYR A 60 -2.59 -4.68 9.18
C TYR A 60 -3.40 -4.47 7.90
N LEU A 61 -2.87 -3.71 6.93
CA LEU A 61 -3.57 -3.45 5.66
C LEU A 61 -3.84 -4.74 4.87
N GLN A 62 -2.86 -5.65 4.83
CA GLN A 62 -3.01 -6.95 4.19
C GLN A 62 -4.08 -7.78 4.90
N GLY A 63 -4.07 -7.83 6.23
CA GLY A 63 -5.07 -8.57 7.02
C GLY A 63 -6.51 -8.09 6.80
N GLU A 64 -6.72 -6.77 6.77
CA GLU A 64 -8.03 -6.19 6.47
C GLU A 64 -8.50 -6.55 5.05
N ALA A 65 -7.60 -6.46 4.07
CA ALA A 65 -7.88 -6.81 2.68
C ALA A 65 -8.21 -8.31 2.52
N GLU A 66 -7.43 -9.20 3.14
CA GLU A 66 -7.65 -10.65 3.10
C GLU A 66 -8.96 -11.05 3.78
N SER A 67 -9.27 -10.47 4.94
CA SER A 67 -10.54 -10.68 5.65
C SER A 67 -11.74 -10.19 4.82
N GLY A 68 -11.64 -9.03 4.18
CA GLY A 68 -12.65 -8.53 3.25
C GLY A 68 -12.84 -9.46 2.04
N LEU A 69 -11.74 -9.95 1.47
CA LEU A 69 -11.76 -10.86 0.33
C LEU A 69 -12.43 -12.20 0.68
N GLU A 70 -12.12 -12.77 1.85
CA GLU A 70 -12.70 -14.05 2.27
C GLU A 70 -14.20 -13.95 2.44
N ARG A 71 -14.71 -12.88 3.07
CA ARG A 71 -16.15 -12.63 3.20
C ARG A 71 -16.84 -12.48 1.85
N LEU A 72 -16.23 -11.72 0.93
CA LEU A 72 -16.76 -11.54 -0.43
C LEU A 72 -16.82 -12.89 -1.17
N HIS A 73 -15.73 -13.66 -1.12
CA HIS A 73 -15.63 -14.95 -1.78
C HIS A 73 -16.65 -15.95 -1.22
N GLN A 74 -16.78 -16.03 0.10
CA GLN A 74 -17.76 -16.88 0.75
C GLN A 74 -19.21 -16.55 0.32
N CYS A 75 -19.56 -15.26 0.26
CA CYS A 75 -20.88 -14.83 -0.20
C CYS A 75 -21.11 -15.17 -1.69
N ALA A 76 -20.12 -14.90 -2.54
CA ALA A 76 -20.20 -15.17 -3.98
C ALA A 76 -20.27 -16.67 -4.33
N GLU A 77 -19.66 -17.53 -3.52
CA GLU A 77 -19.60 -18.98 -3.75
C GLU A 77 -20.72 -19.74 -3.02
N LYS A 78 -20.85 -19.55 -1.71
CA LYS A 78 -21.74 -20.39 -0.88
C LYS A 78 -23.15 -19.85 -0.82
N GLU A 79 -23.32 -18.55 -0.60
CA GLU A 79 -24.66 -17.96 -0.47
C GLU A 79 -25.38 -17.89 -1.82
N LEU A 80 -24.65 -17.63 -2.91
CA LEU A 80 -25.21 -17.70 -4.27
C LEU A 80 -25.81 -19.07 -4.60
N GLN A 81 -25.20 -20.15 -4.10
CA GLN A 81 -25.61 -21.51 -4.41
C GLN A 81 -27.05 -21.82 -3.94
N VAL A 82 -27.52 -21.15 -2.88
CA VAL A 82 -28.88 -21.29 -2.37
C VAL A 82 -29.91 -20.86 -3.43
N TYR A 83 -29.62 -19.78 -4.16
CA TYR A 83 -30.52 -19.24 -5.19
C TYR A 83 -30.41 -20.00 -6.52
N LEU A 84 -29.27 -20.62 -6.81
CA LEU A 84 -29.08 -21.50 -7.98
C LEU A 84 -29.79 -22.85 -7.86
N ASN A 85 -30.10 -23.26 -6.63
CA ASN A 85 -30.77 -24.52 -6.30
C ASN A 85 -32.21 -24.31 -5.83
N ALA A 86 -32.72 -23.07 -5.86
CA ALA A 86 -34.08 -22.76 -5.48
C ALA A 86 -35.09 -23.27 -6.52
N GLU A 87 -36.28 -23.65 -6.06
CA GLU A 87 -37.39 -24.12 -6.90
C GLU A 87 -38.15 -22.97 -7.59
N GLY A 88 -37.87 -21.72 -7.21
CA GLY A 88 -38.47 -20.53 -7.82
C GLY A 88 -37.91 -19.21 -7.29
N PRO A 89 -38.49 -18.07 -7.71
CA PRO A 89 -38.01 -16.74 -7.32
C PRO A 89 -38.13 -16.50 -5.82
N SER A 90 -37.09 -15.94 -5.21
CA SER A 90 -37.10 -15.55 -3.79
C SER A 90 -37.06 -14.04 -3.63
N LYS A 91 -37.86 -13.50 -2.70
CA LYS A 91 -37.80 -12.07 -2.34
C LYS A 91 -36.45 -11.72 -1.70
N ASP A 92 -35.83 -12.67 -1.02
CA ASP A 92 -34.54 -12.52 -0.35
C ASP A 92 -33.39 -12.37 -1.35
N PHE A 93 -33.63 -12.65 -2.64
CA PHE A 93 -32.62 -12.45 -3.69
C PHE A 93 -32.19 -10.99 -3.82
N ASN A 94 -33.10 -10.03 -3.58
CA ASN A 94 -32.75 -8.61 -3.59
C ASN A 94 -31.86 -8.23 -2.40
N GLU A 95 -32.06 -8.87 -1.25
CA GLU A 95 -31.19 -8.70 -0.08
C GLU A 95 -29.81 -9.25 -0.36
N PHE A 96 -29.72 -10.46 -0.93
CA PHE A 96 -28.47 -11.06 -1.39
C PHE A 96 -27.74 -10.17 -2.40
N ARG A 97 -28.46 -9.64 -3.38
CA ARG A 97 -27.89 -8.70 -4.37
C ARG A 97 -27.26 -7.50 -3.69
N THR A 98 -27.99 -6.87 -2.78
CA THR A 98 -27.51 -5.69 -2.04
C THR A 98 -26.29 -6.04 -1.21
N LYS A 99 -26.31 -7.20 -0.53
CA LYS A 99 -25.19 -7.71 0.26
C LYS A 99 -23.95 -7.98 -0.58
N LEU A 100 -24.08 -8.69 -1.71
CA LEU A 100 -22.95 -9.03 -2.57
C LEU A 100 -22.32 -7.78 -3.20
N ALA A 101 -23.15 -6.84 -3.68
CA ALA A 101 -22.66 -5.56 -4.21
C ALA A 101 -21.96 -4.73 -3.12
N GLY A 102 -22.51 -4.68 -1.91
CA GLY A 102 -21.91 -4.01 -0.75
C GLY A 102 -20.55 -4.59 -0.37
N LEU A 103 -20.46 -5.93 -0.24
CA LEU A 103 -19.19 -6.62 0.02
C LEU A 103 -18.17 -6.36 -1.09
N THR A 104 -18.61 -6.37 -2.36
CA THR A 104 -17.72 -6.09 -3.50
C THR A 104 -17.10 -4.70 -3.40
N SER A 105 -17.92 -3.68 -3.06
CA SER A 105 -17.46 -2.30 -2.88
C SER A 105 -16.51 -2.15 -1.69
N VAL A 106 -16.85 -2.72 -0.55
CA VAL A 106 -16.03 -2.67 0.68
C VAL A 106 -14.68 -3.37 0.45
N THR A 107 -14.68 -4.55 -0.16
CA THR A 107 -13.44 -5.27 -0.48
C THR A 107 -12.58 -4.50 -1.46
N ARG A 108 -13.18 -3.88 -2.49
CA ARG A 108 -12.44 -2.98 -3.40
C ARG A 108 -11.72 -1.88 -2.62
N ASN A 109 -12.40 -1.23 -1.67
CA ASN A 109 -11.80 -0.16 -0.88
C ASN A 109 -10.60 -0.63 -0.05
N TYR A 110 -10.68 -1.80 0.60
CA TYR A 110 -9.53 -2.35 1.33
C TYR A 110 -8.31 -2.53 0.42
N PHE A 111 -8.52 -3.06 -0.79
CA PHE A 111 -7.45 -3.27 -1.75
C PHE A 111 -6.91 -1.96 -2.35
N GLU A 112 -7.75 -0.97 -2.64
CA GLU A 112 -7.32 0.36 -3.05
C GLU A 112 -6.47 1.05 -1.98
N ASN A 113 -6.84 0.90 -0.71
CA ASN A 113 -6.07 1.42 0.41
C ASN A 113 -4.71 0.72 0.54
N LEU A 114 -4.69 -0.61 0.42
CA LEU A 114 -3.47 -1.41 0.43
C LEU A 114 -2.52 -1.01 -0.71
N VAL A 115 -3.01 -0.98 -1.96
CA VAL A 115 -2.20 -0.61 -3.13
C VAL A 115 -1.65 0.81 -2.98
N ARG A 116 -2.49 1.77 -2.57
CA ARG A 116 -2.05 3.16 -2.37
C ARG A 116 -0.95 3.28 -1.30
N ALA A 117 -1.05 2.53 -0.20
CA ALA A 117 -0.02 2.53 0.83
C ALA A 117 1.30 1.93 0.32
N LEU A 118 1.23 0.88 -0.52
CA LEU A 118 2.40 0.27 -1.14
C LEU A 118 3.06 1.20 -2.18
N GLU A 119 2.26 1.88 -3.00
CA GLU A 119 2.74 2.89 -3.96
C GLU A 119 3.45 4.06 -3.26
N ASN A 120 3.00 4.43 -2.06
CA ASN A 120 3.62 5.44 -1.21
C ASN A 120 4.80 4.90 -0.37
N GLY A 121 5.21 3.64 -0.55
CA GLY A 121 6.32 3.04 0.19
C GLY A 121 6.11 2.97 1.71
N LEU A 122 4.85 2.93 2.15
CA LEU A 122 4.45 2.87 3.56
C LEU A 122 4.95 4.04 4.42
N SER A 123 5.11 5.24 3.85
CA SER A 123 5.66 6.41 4.57
C SER A 123 4.76 6.96 5.68
N ASP A 124 3.49 6.53 5.75
CA ASP A 124 2.49 7.02 6.73
C ASP A 124 2.86 6.70 8.19
N VAL A 125 3.81 5.77 8.38
CA VAL A 125 4.30 5.32 9.69
C VAL A 125 5.78 5.65 9.91
N ASP A 126 6.35 6.59 9.14
CA ASP A 126 7.73 7.00 9.34
C ASP A 126 7.97 7.43 10.78
N SER A 127 8.95 6.75 11.38
CA SER A 127 9.42 6.91 12.74
C SER A 127 10.09 8.27 12.93
N HIS A 128 9.34 9.36 12.88
CA HIS A 128 9.78 10.62 13.46
C HIS A 128 9.67 10.55 15.00
N GLY A 129 10.36 9.55 15.56
CA GLY A 129 10.90 9.58 16.91
C GLY A 129 12.04 10.60 16.99
N ALA A 130 11.71 11.85 16.73
CA ALA A 130 12.48 12.98 17.21
C ALA A 130 11.49 13.90 17.93
N CYS A 131 11.01 13.42 19.08
CA CYS A 131 10.83 14.35 20.18
C CYS A 131 12.22 14.97 20.42
N SER A 132 12.46 16.12 19.79
CA SER A 132 13.47 17.03 20.30
C SER A 132 13.08 17.22 21.76
N ARG A 133 13.84 16.60 22.67
CA ARG A 133 13.84 16.98 24.08
C ARG A 133 14.26 18.45 24.04
N THR A 134 13.29 19.35 24.02
CA THR A 134 13.50 20.73 24.39
C THR A 134 13.96 20.65 25.84
N VAL A 135 15.27 20.63 26.03
CA VAL A 135 15.89 20.96 27.29
C VAL A 135 15.34 22.35 27.62
N SER A 136 14.41 22.40 28.57
CA SER A 136 13.92 23.64 29.14
C SER A 136 15.06 24.32 29.89
N ALA A 137 15.98 24.96 29.15
CA ALA A 137 16.89 25.93 29.70
C ALA A 137 16.11 27.24 29.86
N LYS A 138 15.68 27.51 31.10
CA LYS A 138 15.14 28.80 31.49
C LYS A 138 16.22 29.87 31.28
N SER A 139 16.09 30.65 30.22
CA SER A 139 16.85 31.89 30.00
C SER A 139 16.10 33.03 30.70
N LEU A 140 16.68 33.57 31.77
CA LEU A 140 16.31 34.87 32.34
C LEU A 140 16.82 35.98 31.42
N GLY A 141 15.91 36.87 31.02
CA GLY A 141 16.21 38.04 30.19
C GLY A 141 16.91 39.16 30.96
N GLY A 142 17.52 40.08 30.20
CA GLY A 142 18.14 41.29 30.74
C GLY A 142 18.68 42.26 29.67
N GLY A 143 17.78 43.10 29.15
CA GLY A 143 17.91 44.48 28.65
C GLY A 143 19.23 45.14 28.19
N SER A 144 19.11 45.78 27.02
CA SER A 144 19.47 47.19 26.67
C SER A 144 20.93 47.66 26.54
N SER A 145 21.34 48.14 25.34
CA SER A 145 21.30 49.58 24.95
C SER A 145 22.17 49.97 23.72
N LYS A 146 21.60 50.88 22.91
CA LYS A 146 22.15 51.97 22.05
C LYS A 146 23.56 51.90 21.42
N GLY A 147 23.63 52.24 20.12
CA GLY A 147 24.81 52.88 19.50
C GLY A 147 24.73 53.04 17.98
N ARG A 148 25.07 54.21 17.45
CA ARG A 148 24.83 54.72 16.08
C ARG A 148 25.94 54.39 15.06
N GLY A 149 25.52 54.16 13.80
CA GLY A 149 26.00 54.87 12.58
C GLY A 149 27.39 54.60 11.99
N GLY A 150 27.46 54.39 10.67
CA GLY A 150 28.69 54.61 9.88
C GLY A 150 28.77 53.88 8.53
N ARG A 151 28.72 54.63 7.43
CA ARG A 151 28.98 54.21 6.03
C ARG A 151 30.47 53.87 5.81
N GLY A 152 30.77 52.89 4.95
CA GLY A 152 32.10 52.65 4.38
C GLY A 152 32.11 51.50 3.37
N LYS A 153 32.88 51.65 2.28
CA LYS A 153 32.79 50.96 0.97
C LYS A 153 34.03 50.08 0.75
N GLY A 154 33.92 48.90 0.11
CA GLY A 154 35.08 48.21 -0.49
C GLY A 154 35.04 46.67 -0.59
N THR A 155 34.78 46.18 -1.81
CA THR A 155 35.41 45.03 -2.52
C THR A 155 36.00 43.82 -1.76
N THR A 156 35.56 42.59 -2.05
CA THR A 156 36.21 41.59 -2.95
C THR A 156 35.62 40.17 -2.78
N SER A 157 35.46 39.49 -3.92
CA SER A 157 35.59 38.02 -4.17
C SER A 157 34.83 36.97 -3.33
N ARG A 158 33.90 36.29 -4.03
CA ARG A 158 33.76 34.83 -4.18
C ARG A 158 34.32 33.93 -3.05
N SER A 159 33.43 33.23 -2.36
CA SER A 159 33.74 31.94 -1.75
C SER A 159 32.49 31.05 -1.70
N SER A 160 32.52 30.04 -2.56
CA SER A 160 31.68 28.85 -2.57
C SER A 160 31.77 28.10 -1.25
N SER A 161 30.61 27.64 -0.79
CA SER A 161 30.39 26.73 0.32
C SER A 161 31.35 25.54 0.29
N SER A 162 32.15 25.43 1.35
CA SER A 162 33.05 24.30 1.60
C SER A 162 32.63 23.64 2.92
N SER A 163 31.98 22.49 2.84
CA SER A 163 31.91 21.52 3.93
C SER A 163 32.21 20.14 3.32
N ARG A 164 33.48 19.75 3.39
CA ARG A 164 33.96 18.40 3.11
C ARG A 164 33.96 17.61 4.41
N ASN A 165 33.50 16.35 4.35
CA ASN A 165 33.88 15.14 5.11
C ASN A 165 32.90 14.03 4.67
N ILE A 166 33.20 13.21 3.64
CA ILE A 166 33.89 11.90 3.66
C ILE A 166 33.27 10.89 4.66
N ASP A 167 32.40 10.02 4.13
CA ASP A 167 32.55 8.55 4.18
C ASP A 167 31.60 7.88 3.16
N ASP A 168 32.01 7.88 1.87
CA ASP A 168 31.30 7.21 0.77
C ASP A 168 31.58 5.69 0.84
N SER A 169 30.79 5.01 1.67
CA SER A 169 30.90 3.57 1.94
C SER A 169 30.60 2.76 0.68
N GLY A 170 31.67 2.22 0.09
CA GLY A 170 31.71 1.65 -1.24
C GLY A 170 30.72 0.53 -1.55
N ARG A 171 29.67 0.87 -2.31
CA ARG A 171 28.76 -0.08 -2.95
C ARG A 171 28.64 0.18 -4.45
N TRP A 172 28.34 -0.86 -5.24
CA TRP A 172 28.00 -0.77 -6.67
C TRP A 172 26.64 -1.42 -6.93
N SER A 173 25.84 -0.81 -7.80
CA SER A 173 24.51 -1.32 -8.17
C SER A 173 24.62 -2.24 -9.38
N CYS A 174 24.00 -3.43 -9.30
CA CYS A 174 24.01 -4.36 -10.42
C CYS A 174 23.18 -3.87 -11.60
N GLU A 175 23.75 -3.85 -12.80
CA GLU A 175 23.04 -3.43 -14.02
C GLU A 175 21.88 -4.36 -14.42
N HIS A 176 21.87 -5.60 -13.94
CA HIS A 176 20.86 -6.59 -14.30
C HIS A 176 19.66 -6.67 -13.35
N CYS A 177 19.88 -6.47 -12.04
CA CYS A 177 18.84 -6.60 -11.03
C CYS A 177 18.79 -5.44 -10.03
N THR A 178 19.58 -4.38 -10.25
CA THR A 178 19.66 -3.16 -9.41
C THR A 178 20.11 -3.36 -7.97
N PHE A 179 20.46 -4.59 -7.57
CA PHE A 179 20.90 -4.89 -6.21
C PHE A 179 22.20 -4.17 -5.84
N SER A 180 22.26 -3.63 -4.62
CA SER A 180 23.42 -2.89 -4.10
C SER A 180 24.46 -3.83 -3.47
N ASN A 181 25.53 -4.10 -4.21
CA ASN A 181 26.63 -4.96 -3.79
C ASN A 181 27.73 -4.14 -3.10
N VAL A 182 28.51 -4.78 -2.22
CA VAL A 182 29.72 -4.18 -1.64
C VAL A 182 30.82 -4.01 -2.72
N LYS A 183 31.66 -2.96 -2.63
CA LYS A 183 32.75 -2.70 -3.60
C LYS A 183 33.73 -3.86 -3.77
N SER A 184 33.89 -4.72 -2.77
CA SER A 184 34.74 -5.91 -2.84
C SER A 184 34.13 -7.08 -3.63
N ALA A 185 32.83 -7.06 -3.90
CA ALA A 185 32.16 -8.11 -4.66
C ALA A 185 32.34 -7.87 -6.17
N THR A 186 32.82 -8.86 -6.90
CA THR A 186 32.93 -8.85 -8.37
C THR A 186 31.74 -9.54 -9.06
N VAL A 187 30.87 -10.15 -8.26
CA VAL A 187 29.67 -10.86 -8.68
C VAL A 187 28.51 -10.38 -7.84
N CYS A 188 27.36 -10.14 -8.46
CA CYS A 188 26.17 -9.73 -7.76
C CYS A 188 25.66 -10.85 -6.85
N GLN A 189 25.46 -10.57 -5.56
CA GLN A 189 25.01 -11.56 -4.59
C GLN A 189 23.59 -12.09 -4.85
N MET A 190 22.75 -11.32 -5.55
CA MET A 190 21.37 -11.74 -5.86
C MET A 190 21.26 -12.54 -7.15
N CYS A 191 21.88 -12.09 -8.25
CA CYS A 191 21.70 -12.70 -9.57
C CYS A 191 22.90 -13.51 -10.06
N GLN A 192 24.00 -13.55 -9.28
CA GLN A 192 25.24 -14.26 -9.59
C GLN A 192 25.91 -13.86 -10.93
N ARG A 193 25.53 -12.71 -11.49
CA ARG A 193 26.16 -12.12 -12.67
C ARG A 193 27.27 -11.15 -12.27
N ARG A 194 28.32 -11.07 -13.09
CA ARG A 194 29.45 -10.16 -12.86
C ARG A 194 29.01 -8.70 -13.02
N SER A 195 29.68 -7.82 -12.28
CA SER A 195 29.55 -6.36 -12.40
C SER A 195 29.97 -5.88 -13.78
#